data_AF-A0A1J4N8S3-F1
#
_entry.id   AF-A0A1J4N8S3-F1
#
_cell.length_a   1.000
_cell.length_b   1.000
_cell.length_c   1.000
_cell.angle_alpha   90.00
_cell.angle_beta   90.00
_cell.angle_gamma   90.00
#
_symmetry.space_group_name_H-M   'P 1'
#
loop_
_entity.id
_entity.type
_entity.pdbx_description
1 polymer ?
#
loop_
_entity_poly.entity_id
_entity_poly.type
_entity_poly.pdbx_seq_one_letter_code
_entity_poly.pdbx_strand_id
1 'polypeptide(L)' 'MQEKTVERIATEQLTNAIGVTPEDLDCPGDLAGKVGTEMTCVLTSDGEKYDAILTVDHVDGGRVHFEIDVPPNATE' A
#
# COMPACT_ATOMS: atom_id res chain seq x y z
N MET A 1 0.26 -0.30 12.58
CA MET A 1 -1.10 -0.44 12.03
C MET A 1 -1.25 -1.88 11.60
N GLN A 2 -2.40 -2.52 11.85
CA GLN A 2 -2.56 -3.94 11.54
C GLN A 2 -2.52 -4.22 10.03
N GLU A 3 -1.91 -5.33 9.59
CA GLU A 3 -1.79 -5.72 8.16
C GLU A 3 -3.11 -5.53 7.39
N LYS A 4 -4.21 -6.10 7.89
CA LYS A 4 -5.54 -6.03 7.23
C LYS A 4 -6.10 -4.63 7.11
N THR A 5 -5.73 -3.76 8.05
CA THR A 5 -6.12 -2.35 8.00
C THR A 5 -5.32 -1.61 6.95
N VAL A 6 -4.02 -1.92 6.85
CA VAL A 6 -3.13 -1.35 5.84
C VAL A 6 -3.61 -1.76 4.45
N GLU A 7 -3.83 -3.05 4.21
CA GLU A 7 -4.29 -3.60 2.93
C GLU A 7 -5.59 -2.92 2.46
N ARG A 8 -6.59 -2.82 3.34
CA ARG A 8 -7.86 -2.16 3.01
C ARG A 8 -7.65 -0.70 2.60
N ILE A 9 -6.92 0.07 3.41
CA ILE A 9 -6.70 1.50 3.14
C ILE A 9 -5.89 1.68 1.85
N ALA A 10 -4.87 0.85 1.65
CA ALA A 10 -4.04 0.85 0.46
C ALA A 10 -4.85 0.57 -0.81
N THR A 11 -5.71 -0.46 -0.80
CA THR A 11 -6.63 -0.76 -1.91
C THR A 11 -7.58 0.40 -2.22
N GLU A 12 -8.12 1.06 -1.19
CA GLU A 12 -8.95 2.26 -1.37
C GLU A 12 -8.13 3.41 -2.00
N GLN A 13 -6.91 3.65 -1.54
CA GLN A 13 -6.04 4.69 -2.09
C GLN A 13 -5.66 4.42 -3.55
N LEU A 14 -5.26 3.19 -3.89
CA LEU A 14 -4.99 2.74 -5.25
C LEU A 14 -6.18 2.97 -6.18
N THR A 15 -7.36 2.53 -5.74
CA THR A 15 -8.60 2.71 -6.51
C THR A 15 -8.86 4.20 -6.76
N ASN A 16 -8.60 5.07 -5.79
CA ASN A 16 -8.76 6.51 -5.95
C ASN A 16 -7.65 7.17 -6.79
N ALA A 17 -6.41 6.68 -6.69
CA ALA A 17 -5.24 7.28 -7.34
C ALA A 17 -5.15 6.94 -8.83
N ILE A 18 -5.37 5.67 -9.18
CA ILE A 18 -5.20 5.15 -10.55
C ILE A 18 -6.49 4.58 -11.15
N GLY A 19 -7.60 4.50 -10.38
CA GLY A 19 -8.87 3.95 -10.87
C GLY A 19 -8.90 2.43 -10.98
N VAL A 20 -7.88 1.74 -10.45
CA VAL A 20 -7.76 0.27 -10.49
C VAL A 20 -8.03 -0.28 -9.10
N THR A 21 -9.01 -1.18 -9.00
CA THR A 21 -9.22 -1.98 -7.80
C THR A 21 -8.46 -3.30 -7.97
N PRO A 22 -7.36 -3.51 -7.22
CA PRO A 22 -6.66 -4.78 -7.27
C PRO A 22 -7.54 -5.92 -6.77
N GLU A 23 -7.30 -7.11 -7.31
CA GLU A 23 -7.96 -8.35 -6.87
C GLU A 23 -7.49 -8.75 -5.47
N ASP A 24 -6.20 -8.56 -5.21
CA ASP A 24 -5.55 -8.88 -3.95
C ASP A 24 -4.42 -7.89 -3.66
N LEU A 25 -4.17 -7.61 -2.39
CA LEU A 25 -3.05 -6.78 -1.94
C LEU A 25 -2.49 -7.42 -0.68
N ASP A 26 -1.37 -8.11 -0.82
CA ASP A 26 -0.71 -8.85 0.26
C ASP A 26 0.43 -8.01 0.82
N CYS A 27 0.30 -7.58 2.08
CA CYS A 27 1.35 -6.84 2.76
C CYS A 27 2.15 -7.78 3.69
N PRO A 28 3.48 -7.65 3.77
CA PRO A 28 4.35 -8.59 4.51
C PRO A 28 4.17 -8.54 6.04
N GLY A 29 3.29 -7.67 6.54
CA GLY A 29 2.88 -7.61 7.94
C GLY A 29 2.36 -6.24 8.36
N ASP A 30 2.49 -5.96 9.66
CA ASP A 30 2.02 -4.72 10.26
C ASP A 30 2.91 -3.53 9.89
N LEU A 31 2.30 -2.46 9.36
CA LEU A 31 3.01 -1.22 9.07
C LEU A 31 3.42 -0.51 10.36
N ALA A 32 4.72 -0.27 10.53
CA ALA A 32 5.22 0.48 11.68
C ALA A 32 4.71 1.93 11.62
N GLY A 33 4.14 2.43 12.73
CA GLY A 33 3.66 3.80 12.84
C GLY A 33 4.79 4.79 13.05
N LYS A 34 5.71 4.88 12.10
CA LYS A 34 6.86 5.77 12.15
C LYS A 34 7.02 6.45 10.80
N VAL A 35 7.09 7.79 10.83
CA VAL A 35 7.31 8.60 9.63
C VAL A 35 8.59 8.16 8.89
N GLY A 36 8.49 8.03 7.57
CA GLY A 36 9.55 7.54 6.71
C GLY A 36 9.72 6.02 6.73
N THR A 37 8.82 5.26 7.37
CA THR A 37 8.77 3.81 7.18
C THR A 37 8.24 3.51 5.79
N GLU A 38 8.96 2.65 5.08
CA GLU A 38 8.57 2.11 3.79
C GLU A 38 8.23 0.62 3.92
N MET A 39 7.22 0.18 3.19
CA MET A 39 6.81 -1.21 3.13
C MET A 39 6.40 -1.56 1.70
N THR A 40 6.87 -2.69 1.18
CA THR A 40 6.46 -3.19 -0.13
C THR A 40 5.37 -4.22 0.05
N CYS A 41 4.19 -3.98 -0.52
CA CYS A 41 3.10 -4.94 -0.63
C CYS A 41 3.02 -5.47 -2.06
N VAL A 42 2.50 -6.69 -2.22
CA VAL A 42 2.30 -7.32 -3.52
C VAL A 42 0.86 -7.10 -3.94
N LEU A 43 0.67 -6.27 -4.94
CA LEU A 43 -0.61 -6.01 -5.58
C LEU A 43 -0.85 -7.04 -6.68
N THR A 44 -2.01 -7.69 -6.69
CA THR A 44 -2.44 -8.58 -7.79
C THR A 44 -3.61 -7.94 -8.53
N SER A 45 -3.51 -7.78 -9.85
CA SER A 45 -4.56 -7.22 -10.69
C SER A 45 -4.51 -7.83 -12.08
N ASP A 46 -5.65 -8.29 -12.60
CA ASP A 46 -5.77 -8.97 -13.91
C ASP A 46 -4.84 -10.20 -14.03
N GLY A 47 -4.56 -10.86 -12.91
CA GLY A 47 -3.58 -11.96 -12.85
C GLY A 47 -2.10 -11.53 -12.91
N GLU A 48 -1.81 -10.24 -13.01
CA GLU A 48 -0.48 -9.66 -12.93
C GLU A 48 -0.14 -9.23 -11.49
N LYS A 49 1.14 -9.28 -11.13
CA LYS A 49 1.61 -8.88 -9.79
C LYS A 49 2.52 -7.67 -9.89
N TYR A 50 2.25 -6.67 -9.06
CA TYR A 50 2.96 -5.41 -9.01
C TYR A 50 3.45 -5.16 -7.59
N ASP A 51 4.66 -4.62 -7.45
CA ASP A 51 5.16 -4.16 -6.17
C ASP A 51 4.58 -2.78 -5.86
N ALA A 52 3.83 -2.67 -4.78
CA ALA A 52 3.28 -1.43 -4.28
C ALA A 52 4.09 -0.95 -3.07
N ILE A 53 4.66 0.23 -3.17
CA ILE A 53 5.49 0.83 -2.11
C ILE A 53 4.61 1.75 -1.28
N LEU A 54 4.48 1.43 0.00
CA LEU A 54 3.80 2.25 0.99
C LEU A 54 4.83 3.07 1.74
N THR A 55 4.57 4.36 1.91
CA THR A 55 5.45 5.28 2.64
C THR A 55 4.64 6.03 3.70
N VAL A 56 5.08 5.95 4.96
CA VAL A 56 4.43 6.68 6.06
C VAL A 56 4.80 8.16 5.99
N ASP A 57 3.85 9.01 5.61
CA ASP A 57 4.03 10.45 5.53
C ASP A 57 3.97 11.12 6.92
N HIS A 58 3.03 10.68 7.77
CA HIS A 58 2.75 11.35 9.03
C HIS A 58 2.14 10.41 10.07
N VAL A 59 2.36 10.70 11.35
CA VAL A 59 1.75 10.00 12.48
C VAL A 59 1.17 11.04 13.44
N ASP A 60 -0.15 11.13 13.52
CA ASP A 60 -0.87 12.07 14.38
C ASP A 60 -1.70 11.35 15.45
N GLY A 61 -1.39 11.57 16.72
CA GLY A 61 -2.20 11.05 17.84
C GLY A 61 -2.41 9.53 17.83
N GLY A 62 -1.48 8.77 17.23
CA GLY A 62 -1.60 7.30 17.05
C GLY A 62 -2.26 6.86 15.74
N ARG A 63 -2.73 7.79 14.91
CA ARG A 63 -3.14 7.53 13.53
C ARG A 63 -1.93 7.62 12.62
N VAL A 64 -1.67 6.55 11.89
CA VAL A 64 -0.60 6.50 10.89
C VAL A 64 -1.22 6.86 9.56
N HIS A 65 -0.70 7.90 8.93
CA HIS A 65 -1.00 8.30 7.56
C HIS A 65 0.13 7.76 6.68
N PHE A 66 -0.26 7.17 5.56
CA PHE A 66 0.68 6.65 4.58
C PHE A 66 0.09 6.79 3.18
N GLU A 67 0.96 6.98 2.21
CA GLU A 67 0.66 6.96 0.78
C GLU A 67 1.12 5.64 0.16
N ILE A 68 0.54 5.29 -0.98
CA ILE A 68 0.89 4.10 -1.75
C ILE A 68 1.23 4.51 -3.19
N ASP A 69 2.38 4.05 -3.66
CA ASP A 69 2.89 4.28 -5.01
C ASP A 69 3.19 2.93 -5.69
N VAL A 70 2.79 2.79 -6.95
CA VAL A 70 3.10 1.61 -7.76
C VAL A 70 4.03 2.07 -8.87
N PRO A 71 5.35 1.83 -8.75
CA PRO A 71 6.29 2.27 -9.75
C PRO A 71 5.99 1.61 -11.12
N PRO A 72 6.14 2.35 -12.22
CA PRO A 72 5.84 1.87 -13.58
C PRO A 72 6.75 0.73 -14.06
N ASN A 73 7.83 0.42 -13.33
CA ASN A 73 8.77 -0.64 -13.69
C ASN A 73 8.31 -2.05 -13.32
N ALA A 74 7.10 -2.22 -12.76
CA ALA A 74 6.52 -3.54 -12.52
C ALA A 74 6.04 -4.25 -13.81
N THR A 75 6.37 -3.70 -14.99
CA THR A 75 6.02 -4.23 -16.33
C THR A 75 7.22 -4.28 -17.28
N GLU A 76 8.40 -4.73 -16.81
CA GLU A 76 9.55 -5.07 -17.68
C GLU A 76 9.54 -6.53 -18.16
#